data_AF-Q58364-F1
#
_entry.id   AF-Q58364-F1
#
_cell.length_a   1.000
_cell.length_b   1.000
_cell.length_c   1.000
_cell.angle_alpha   90.00
_cell.angle_beta   90.00
_cell.angle_gamma   90.00
#
_symmetry.space_group_name_H-M   'P 1'
#
loop_
_entity.id
_entity.type
_entity.pdbx_description
1 polymer ?
#
loop_
_entity_poly.entity_id
_entity_poly.type
_entity_poly.pdbx_seq_one_letter_code
_entity_poly.pdbx_strand_id
1 'polypeptide(L)'
;MLRLQMMEGLIVKRTLLLILLLVISVSYALPIEPIIYVNKSTVDYQNAKILMDNFYSSREININGDNVTIVINDIMYIPSIDELEIKNGDKNLIIKFDRDGNKVKYKDIECIEYLNLKKGEEISLFNKSYIVEDITSNYVILKEKDGKEVLTNESFEYDGYKVVVKLVSSDLNTIIVDIYKNEKVLDSPKLTKGKIYYMKGGTLGLMYENCTRIGKGYRFTFRVYSTIKIEEGEDYPLDKEFKVKEISTDKIKLEYKNIDSLGNEIYLFNYTIIPEKCYKDYVLFKVIKRKEKTVDVKDVAYIGDGIYAVKVNNTVHVFYKGKELKNHEKIYLGSVDVYSSNPLNVNKDIILIGGPKVNKIVKELEDKGLLKVNISTNYPGNNRGIILKIKNPYNDNNIYILAGSDRWGTKAAILVFLTKYNDEDTLMVEWDKGEIKIIK
;
A
#
# COMPACT_ATOMS: atom_id res chain seq x y z
N MET A 1 -28.66 -75.15 -16.55
CA MET A 1 -29.26 -73.80 -16.70
C MET A 1 -28.16 -72.79 -16.37
N LEU A 2 -27.58 -72.15 -17.39
CA LEU A 2 -26.55 -71.11 -17.24
C LEU A 2 -27.11 -69.96 -16.38
N ARG A 3 -26.42 -69.60 -15.30
CA ARG A 3 -26.38 -68.22 -14.83
C ARG A 3 -24.93 -67.81 -14.64
N LEU A 4 -24.53 -66.94 -15.55
CA LEU A 4 -23.24 -66.31 -15.71
C LEU A 4 -22.76 -65.59 -14.45
N GLN A 5 -21.43 -65.58 -14.32
CA GLN A 5 -20.60 -64.65 -13.58
C GLN A 5 -21.09 -63.20 -13.62
N MET A 6 -20.99 -62.51 -12.48
CA MET A 6 -20.30 -61.23 -12.29
C MET A 6 -20.76 -60.59 -10.97
N MET A 7 -19.97 -60.74 -9.90
CA MET A 7 -20.01 -59.76 -8.80
C MET A 7 -18.74 -59.75 -7.93
N GLU A 8 -17.56 -59.95 -8.53
CA GLU A 8 -16.26 -59.75 -7.86
C GLU A 8 -15.77 -58.28 -7.89
N GLY A 9 -16.64 -57.32 -8.17
CA GLY A 9 -16.26 -55.91 -8.36
C GLY A 9 -16.67 -54.92 -7.26
N LEU A 10 -17.26 -55.34 -6.13
CA LEU A 10 -17.94 -54.40 -5.22
C LEU A 10 -17.17 -54.02 -3.93
N ILE A 11 -16.05 -54.66 -3.62
CA ILE A 11 -15.36 -54.40 -2.34
C ILE A 11 -14.40 -53.20 -2.42
N VAL A 12 -13.91 -52.81 -3.59
CA VAL A 12 -12.99 -51.65 -3.73
C VAL A 12 -13.73 -50.29 -3.71
N LYS A 13 -15.07 -50.27 -3.84
CA LYS A 13 -15.85 -49.01 -3.80
C LYS A 13 -16.19 -48.50 -2.40
N ARG A 14 -16.03 -49.29 -1.33
CA ARG A 14 -16.33 -48.82 0.04
C ARG A 14 -15.19 -48.07 0.72
N THR A 15 -13.94 -48.32 0.32
CA THR A 15 -12.78 -47.65 0.94
C THR A 15 -12.50 -46.27 0.35
N LEU A 16 -12.97 -45.97 -0.88
CA LEU A 16 -12.78 -44.65 -1.49
C LEU A 16 -13.83 -43.62 -1.04
N LEU A 17 -14.99 -44.05 -0.50
CA LEU A 17 -16.07 -43.15 -0.13
C LEU A 17 -15.89 -42.49 1.26
N LEU A 18 -14.97 -42.99 2.10
CA LEU A 18 -14.67 -42.37 3.40
C LEU A 18 -13.67 -41.19 3.30
N ILE A 19 -13.05 -40.96 2.14
CA ILE A 19 -12.15 -39.81 1.93
C ILE A 19 -12.93 -38.55 1.50
N LEU A 20 -14.23 -38.65 1.18
CA LEU A 20 -15.01 -37.50 0.68
C LEU A 20 -15.76 -36.68 1.76
N LEU A 21 -15.66 -37.03 3.05
CA LEU A 21 -16.29 -36.27 4.15
C LEU A 21 -15.31 -35.49 5.04
N LEU A 22 -14.01 -35.60 4.78
CA LEU A 22 -13.05 -34.58 5.18
C LEU A 22 -13.00 -33.52 4.08
N VAL A 23 -14.15 -32.88 3.81
CA VAL A 23 -14.07 -31.43 3.58
C VAL A 23 -13.59 -30.91 4.92
N ILE A 24 -12.27 -30.88 5.11
CA ILE A 24 -11.67 -29.95 6.03
C ILE A 24 -12.09 -28.63 5.42
N SER A 25 -13.27 -28.14 5.82
CA SER A 25 -13.49 -26.72 5.89
C SER A 25 -12.36 -26.27 6.80
N VAL A 26 -11.22 -25.92 6.20
CA VAL A 26 -10.22 -25.11 6.87
C VAL A 26 -10.98 -23.81 7.10
N SER A 27 -11.67 -23.75 8.23
CA SER A 27 -12.31 -22.55 8.72
C SER A 27 -11.16 -21.64 9.06
N TYR A 28 -10.87 -20.73 8.15
CA TYR A 28 -10.05 -19.59 8.47
C TYR A 28 -10.87 -18.69 9.38
N ALA A 29 -10.21 -18.26 10.45
CA ALA A 29 -10.82 -17.68 11.62
C ALA A 29 -11.43 -16.28 11.39
N LEU A 30 -10.90 -15.53 10.42
CA LEU A 30 -11.31 -14.15 10.19
C LEU A 30 -12.43 -14.04 9.14
N PRO A 31 -13.48 -13.25 9.41
CA PRO A 31 -14.52 -12.97 8.43
C PRO A 31 -13.99 -12.14 7.25
N ILE A 32 -14.51 -12.39 6.05
CA ILE A 32 -14.22 -11.57 4.86
C ILE A 32 -15.23 -10.43 4.79
N GLU A 33 -14.74 -9.19 4.74
CA GLU A 33 -15.58 -7.97 4.74
C GLU A 33 -16.70 -7.95 5.81
N PRO A 34 -16.38 -8.14 7.10
CA PRO A 34 -17.38 -8.13 8.16
C PRO A 34 -18.11 -6.79 8.23
N ILE A 35 -19.23 -6.74 8.96
CA ILE A 35 -19.83 -5.48 9.43
C ILE A 35 -19.38 -5.24 10.86
N ILE A 36 -18.70 -4.11 11.10
CA ILE A 36 -18.20 -3.76 12.43
C ILE A 36 -19.15 -2.76 13.11
N TYR A 37 -19.71 -3.14 14.26
CA TYR A 37 -20.48 -2.24 15.13
C TYR A 37 -19.66 -1.82 16.34
N VAL A 38 -19.49 -0.49 16.47
CA VAL A 38 -18.77 0.12 17.57
C VAL A 38 -19.43 1.45 17.97
N ASN A 39 -19.43 1.74 19.27
CA ASN A 39 -19.95 3.00 19.78
C ASN A 39 -18.88 4.11 19.69
N LYS A 40 -19.10 5.08 18.80
CA LYS A 40 -18.19 6.22 18.53
C LYS A 40 -17.87 7.07 19.77
N SER A 41 -18.75 7.11 20.78
CA SER A 41 -18.54 7.93 22.00
C SER A 41 -17.63 7.28 23.05
N THR A 42 -17.10 6.08 22.77
CA THR A 42 -16.37 5.27 23.75
C THR A 42 -14.90 5.13 23.37
N VAL A 43 -14.06 4.83 24.36
CA VAL A 43 -12.62 4.56 24.13
C VAL A 43 -12.39 3.38 23.19
N ASP A 44 -13.33 2.43 23.14
CA ASP A 44 -13.27 1.27 22.26
C ASP A 44 -13.34 1.65 20.77
N TYR A 45 -13.87 2.83 20.43
CA TYR A 45 -13.83 3.32 19.04
C TYR A 45 -12.39 3.51 18.53
N GLN A 46 -11.47 4.00 19.39
CA GLN A 46 -10.07 4.15 18.98
C GLN A 46 -9.39 2.79 18.81
N ASN A 47 -9.72 1.81 19.66
CA ASN A 47 -9.23 0.44 19.48
C ASN A 47 -9.80 -0.21 18.22
N ALA A 48 -11.08 0.01 17.93
CA ALA A 48 -11.73 -0.50 16.73
C ALA A 48 -11.10 0.03 15.44
N LYS A 49 -10.45 1.20 15.45
CA LYS A 49 -9.70 1.69 14.27
C LYS A 49 -8.60 0.73 13.85
N ILE A 50 -7.93 0.05 14.78
CA ILE A 50 -6.90 -0.97 14.46
C ILE A 50 -7.53 -2.08 13.59
N LEU A 51 -8.74 -2.49 13.96
CA LEU A 51 -9.50 -3.51 13.23
C LEU A 51 -10.01 -2.97 11.89
N MET A 52 -10.61 -1.77 11.89
CA MET A 52 -11.16 -1.15 10.68
C MET A 52 -10.08 -0.85 9.64
N ASP A 53 -8.87 -0.48 10.06
CA ASP A 53 -7.70 -0.27 9.18
C ASP A 53 -7.27 -1.55 8.44
N ASN A 54 -7.66 -2.72 8.95
CA ASN A 54 -7.40 -4.00 8.32
C ASN A 54 -8.55 -4.44 7.41
N PHE A 55 -9.77 -3.94 7.56
CA PHE A 55 -10.94 -4.44 6.81
C PHE A 55 -11.52 -3.44 5.82
N TYR A 56 -11.33 -2.13 6.05
CA TYR A 56 -11.98 -1.09 5.25
C TYR A 56 -10.98 -0.10 4.66
N SER A 57 -11.27 0.29 3.42
CA SER A 57 -10.63 1.45 2.80
C SER A 57 -10.91 2.72 3.60
N SER A 58 -9.90 3.58 3.74
CA SER A 58 -9.96 4.79 4.54
C SER A 58 -9.41 6.01 3.82
N ARG A 59 -9.79 7.19 4.31
CA ARG A 59 -9.26 8.50 3.89
C ARG A 59 -8.90 9.29 5.14
N GLU A 60 -7.68 9.78 5.22
CA GLU A 60 -7.23 10.65 6.30
C GLU A 60 -6.90 12.02 5.73
N ILE A 61 -7.50 13.05 6.31
CA ILE A 61 -7.48 14.42 5.79
C ILE A 61 -6.45 15.25 6.53
N ASN A 62 -5.57 15.91 5.79
CA ASN A 62 -4.62 16.88 6.32
C ASN A 62 -4.83 18.22 5.60
N ILE A 63 -5.13 19.28 6.35
CA ILE A 63 -5.40 20.63 5.84
C ILE A 63 -4.20 21.52 6.22
N ASN A 64 -3.56 22.13 5.23
CA ASN A 64 -2.46 23.08 5.42
C ASN A 64 -2.64 24.31 4.53
N GLY A 65 -3.16 25.39 5.11
CA GLY A 65 -3.54 26.59 4.37
C GLY A 65 -4.59 26.26 3.31
N ASP A 66 -4.26 26.54 2.05
CA ASP A 66 -5.14 26.27 0.91
C ASP A 66 -5.03 24.84 0.37
N ASN A 67 -4.09 24.05 0.88
CA ASN A 67 -3.84 22.69 0.40
C ASN A 67 -4.56 21.66 1.29
N VAL A 68 -5.25 20.72 0.63
CA VAL A 68 -5.81 19.53 1.27
C VAL A 68 -5.06 18.31 0.76
N THR A 69 -4.36 17.64 1.67
CA THR A 69 -3.72 16.36 1.44
C THR A 69 -4.62 15.24 1.96
N ILE A 70 -4.88 14.23 1.12
CA ILE A 70 -5.58 13.03 1.51
C ILE A 70 -4.62 11.83 1.45
N VAL A 71 -4.46 11.18 2.60
CA VAL A 71 -3.83 9.86 2.68
C VAL A 71 -4.90 8.80 2.43
N ILE A 72 -4.71 8.04 1.38
CA ILE A 72 -5.66 7.06 0.86
C ILE A 72 -5.12 5.67 1.14
N ASN A 73 -5.93 4.84 1.78
CA ASN A 73 -5.68 3.42 2.00
C ASN A 73 -6.84 2.65 1.37
N ASP A 74 -6.60 1.99 0.24
CA ASP A 74 -7.60 1.19 -0.45
C ASP A 74 -7.32 -0.30 -0.21
N ILE A 75 -8.31 -1.05 0.27
CA ILE A 75 -8.23 -2.48 0.50
C ILE A 75 -9.07 -3.20 -0.56
N MET A 76 -8.47 -4.18 -1.22
CA MET A 76 -9.11 -5.01 -2.24
C MET A 76 -8.84 -6.48 -1.94
N TYR A 77 -9.82 -7.34 -2.22
CA TYR A 77 -9.66 -8.78 -2.18
C TYR A 77 -9.71 -9.33 -3.60
N ILE A 78 -8.63 -9.95 -4.05
CA ILE A 78 -8.46 -10.40 -5.43
C ILE A 78 -8.29 -11.92 -5.43
N PRO A 79 -9.25 -12.69 -5.98
CA PRO A 79 -9.07 -14.12 -6.18
C PRO A 79 -8.15 -14.37 -7.38
N SER A 80 -7.17 -15.24 -7.20
CA SER A 80 -6.10 -15.48 -8.18
C SER A 80 -5.78 -16.97 -8.29
N ILE A 81 -5.60 -17.44 -9.52
CA ILE A 81 -5.22 -18.82 -9.84
C ILE A 81 -3.82 -18.77 -10.42
N ASP A 82 -2.83 -19.21 -9.64
CA ASP A 82 -1.39 -19.27 -9.96
C ASP A 82 -0.71 -17.93 -10.33
N GLU A 83 -1.49 -16.89 -10.67
CA GLU A 83 -1.05 -15.54 -10.99
C GLU A 83 -2.02 -14.49 -10.42
N LEU A 84 -1.45 -13.48 -9.75
CA LEU A 84 -2.11 -12.28 -9.29
C LEU A 84 -1.70 -11.10 -10.17
N GLU A 85 -2.67 -10.43 -10.79
CA GLU A 85 -2.47 -9.24 -11.62
C GLU A 85 -3.09 -8.01 -10.95
N ILE A 86 -2.29 -6.96 -10.75
CA ILE A 86 -2.72 -5.68 -10.17
C ILE A 86 -2.43 -4.56 -11.18
N LYS A 87 -3.51 -4.02 -11.78
CA LYS A 87 -3.46 -2.90 -12.72
C LYS A 87 -3.66 -1.57 -12.02
N ASN A 88 -2.85 -0.58 -12.36
CA ASN A 88 -2.94 0.78 -11.86
C ASN A 88 -2.55 1.81 -12.92
N GLY A 89 -3.53 2.26 -13.70
CA GLY A 89 -3.27 3.14 -14.83
C GLY A 89 -2.28 2.46 -15.77
N ASP A 90 -1.15 3.11 -16.01
CA ASP A 90 -0.10 2.65 -16.91
C ASP A 90 0.90 1.67 -16.25
N LYS A 91 0.61 1.17 -15.05
CA LYS A 91 1.46 0.19 -14.35
C LYS A 91 0.72 -1.13 -14.13
N ASN A 92 1.37 -2.23 -14.45
CA ASN A 92 0.88 -3.58 -14.22
C ASN A 92 1.87 -4.38 -13.37
N LEU A 93 1.40 -4.93 -12.26
CA LEU A 93 2.17 -5.81 -11.38
C LEU A 93 1.63 -7.24 -11.50
N ILE A 94 2.49 -8.18 -11.86
CA ILE A 94 2.15 -9.58 -12.10
C ILE A 94 2.95 -10.43 -11.13
N ILE A 95 2.28 -11.24 -10.32
CA ILE A 95 2.89 -12.09 -9.31
C ILE A 95 2.47 -13.53 -9.58
N LYS A 96 3.41 -14.37 -10.01
CA LYS A 96 3.19 -15.81 -10.18
C LYS A 96 3.56 -16.56 -8.91
N PHE A 97 2.77 -17.56 -8.58
CA PHE A 97 2.93 -18.32 -7.35
C PHE A 97 2.49 -19.78 -7.48
N ASP A 98 3.02 -20.62 -6.60
CA ASP A 98 2.50 -21.94 -6.28
C ASP A 98 1.75 -21.93 -4.95
N ARG A 99 0.85 -22.89 -4.80
CA ARG A 99 0.21 -23.22 -3.53
C ARG A 99 0.92 -24.40 -2.89
N ASP A 100 1.32 -24.24 -1.63
CA ASP A 100 1.83 -25.32 -0.79
C ASP A 100 0.91 -25.44 0.44
N GLY A 101 -0.14 -26.24 0.31
CA GLY A 101 -1.22 -26.33 1.29
C GLY A 101 -1.88 -24.97 1.55
N ASN A 102 -1.69 -24.43 2.75
CA ASN A 102 -2.23 -23.16 3.19
C ASN A 102 -1.30 -21.97 2.95
N LYS A 103 -0.15 -22.20 2.29
CA LYS A 103 0.87 -21.18 2.04
C LYS A 103 1.02 -20.93 0.55
N VAL A 104 1.56 -19.76 0.24
CA VAL A 104 1.91 -19.35 -1.11
C VAL A 104 3.42 -19.33 -1.22
N LYS A 105 3.96 -19.91 -2.30
CA LYS A 105 5.36 -19.78 -2.69
C LYS A 105 5.44 -18.95 -3.96
N TYR A 106 6.05 -17.78 -3.89
CA TYR A 106 6.23 -16.91 -5.05
C TYR A 106 7.26 -17.49 -6.03
N LYS A 107 6.99 -17.39 -7.33
CA LYS A 107 7.85 -17.88 -8.42
C LYS A 107 8.50 -16.75 -9.21
N ASP A 108 7.72 -15.72 -9.49
CA ASP A 108 8.07 -14.65 -10.42
C ASP A 108 7.25 -13.41 -10.04
N ILE A 109 7.89 -12.25 -10.08
CA ILE A 109 7.22 -10.96 -9.86
C ILE A 109 7.73 -10.02 -10.93
N GLU A 110 6.83 -9.62 -11.83
CA GLU A 110 7.11 -8.73 -12.94
C GLU A 110 6.33 -7.43 -12.77
N CYS A 111 6.99 -6.32 -13.04
CA CYS A 111 6.35 -5.01 -13.09
C CYS A 111 6.53 -4.41 -14.48
N ILE A 112 5.42 -4.05 -15.14
CA ILE A 112 5.41 -3.44 -16.46
C ILE A 112 4.92 -2.01 -16.31
N GLU A 113 5.75 -1.04 -16.71
CA GLU A 113 5.37 0.36 -16.81
C GLU A 113 5.18 0.69 -18.29
N TYR A 114 3.96 1.00 -18.70
CA TYR A 114 3.61 1.44 -20.04
C TYR A 114 3.88 2.94 -20.18
N LEU A 115 4.71 3.32 -21.15
CA LEU A 115 5.25 4.67 -21.29
C LEU A 115 5.41 5.01 -22.77
N ASN A 116 5.22 6.27 -23.16
CA ASN A 116 5.57 6.72 -24.51
C ASN A 116 7.04 7.17 -24.54
N LEU A 117 7.97 6.23 -24.72
CA LEU A 117 9.39 6.52 -24.74
C LEU A 117 9.84 6.96 -26.15
N LYS A 118 9.65 8.24 -26.46
CA LYS A 118 10.22 8.88 -27.66
C LYS A 118 11.05 10.07 -27.27
N LYS A 119 12.17 10.27 -27.96
CA LYS A 119 13.06 11.41 -27.71
C LYS A 119 12.30 12.74 -27.72
N GLY A 120 12.47 13.53 -26.66
CA GLY A 120 11.82 14.81 -26.43
C GLY A 120 10.46 14.73 -25.71
N GLU A 121 9.87 13.55 -25.57
CA GLU A 121 8.61 13.37 -24.85
C GLU A 121 8.82 13.51 -23.34
N GLU A 122 7.80 14.08 -22.69
CA GLU A 122 7.70 14.10 -21.24
C GLU A 122 7.01 12.84 -20.74
N ILE A 123 7.63 12.17 -19.78
CA ILE A 123 7.05 11.05 -19.05
C ILE A 123 7.06 11.34 -17.55
N SER A 124 6.19 10.68 -16.80
CA SER A 124 6.20 10.76 -15.33
C SER A 124 6.56 9.43 -14.72
N LEU A 125 7.59 9.41 -13.87
CA LEU A 125 7.99 8.26 -13.07
C LEU A 125 8.09 8.70 -11.60
N PHE A 126 7.45 7.98 -10.69
CA PHE A 126 7.47 8.26 -9.24
C PHE A 126 7.17 9.74 -8.89
N ASN A 127 6.12 10.32 -9.50
CA ASN A 127 5.70 11.72 -9.31
C ASN A 127 6.75 12.76 -9.74
N LYS A 128 7.76 12.38 -10.52
CA LYS A 128 8.71 13.29 -11.16
C LYS A 128 8.51 13.26 -12.67
N SER A 129 8.55 14.43 -13.28
CA SER A 129 8.55 14.56 -14.75
C SER A 129 9.97 14.45 -15.28
N TYR A 130 10.13 13.62 -16.30
CA TYR A 130 11.36 13.45 -17.05
C TYR A 130 11.13 13.71 -18.53
N ILE A 131 12.14 14.20 -19.22
CA ILE A 131 12.23 14.22 -20.67
C ILE A 131 13.06 13.03 -21.12
N VAL A 132 12.56 12.30 -22.11
CA VAL A 132 13.31 11.22 -22.77
C VAL A 132 14.39 11.85 -23.65
N GLU A 133 15.66 11.68 -23.29
CA GLU A 133 16.78 12.28 -24.02
C GLU A 133 17.29 11.37 -25.14
N ASP A 134 17.37 10.08 -24.84
CA ASP A 134 17.85 9.07 -25.76
C ASP A 134 17.17 7.74 -25.46
N ILE A 135 16.93 6.95 -26.50
CA ILE A 135 16.37 5.61 -26.39
C ILE A 135 16.92 4.72 -27.49
N THR A 136 17.26 3.50 -27.10
CA THR A 136 17.65 2.40 -27.98
C THR A 136 16.83 1.15 -27.60
N SER A 137 17.14 0.01 -28.21
CA SER A 137 16.50 -1.26 -27.84
C SER A 137 16.93 -1.78 -26.46
N ASN A 138 18.02 -1.27 -25.88
CA ASN A 138 18.59 -1.80 -24.63
C ASN A 138 18.77 -0.75 -23.52
N TYR A 139 18.56 0.54 -23.80
CA TYR A 139 18.59 1.57 -22.76
C TYR A 139 17.69 2.77 -23.07
N VAL A 140 17.32 3.50 -22.03
CA VAL A 140 16.72 4.83 -22.10
C VAL A 140 17.43 5.78 -21.13
N ILE A 141 17.68 7.02 -21.58
CA ILE A 141 18.21 8.10 -20.75
C ILE A 141 17.09 9.10 -20.51
N LEU A 142 16.80 9.33 -19.24
CA LEU A 142 15.78 10.25 -18.76
C LEU A 142 16.45 11.43 -18.07
N LYS A 143 15.99 12.64 -18.34
CA LYS A 143 16.46 13.88 -17.71
C LYS A 143 15.32 14.52 -16.94
N GLU A 144 15.55 14.94 -15.69
CA GLU A 144 14.53 15.73 -14.97
C GLU A 144 14.09 16.93 -15.82
N LYS A 145 12.78 17.17 -15.91
CA LYS A 145 12.22 18.25 -16.71
C LYS A 145 12.74 19.61 -16.25
N ASP A 146 12.61 19.85 -14.95
CA ASP A 146 13.01 21.08 -14.30
C ASP A 146 14.38 20.87 -13.65
N GLY A 147 15.44 21.30 -14.34
CA GLY A 147 16.78 21.34 -13.76
C GLY A 147 16.86 22.36 -12.62
N LYS A 148 17.90 22.26 -11.79
CA LYS A 148 18.19 23.21 -10.71
C LYS A 148 19.14 24.30 -11.18
N GLU A 149 18.81 25.56 -10.91
CA GLU A 149 19.76 26.66 -11.10
C GLU A 149 20.83 26.64 -10.00
N VAL A 150 22.08 26.80 -10.39
CA VAL A 150 23.23 26.87 -9.50
C VAL A 150 24.07 28.09 -9.85
N LEU A 151 24.29 28.94 -8.86
CA LEU A 151 25.17 30.11 -8.94
C LEU A 151 26.48 29.78 -8.23
N THR A 152 27.61 29.99 -8.91
CA THR A 152 28.95 29.81 -8.32
C THR A 152 29.94 30.83 -8.86
N ASN A 153 31.04 31.06 -8.17
CA ASN A 153 32.20 31.80 -8.67
C ASN A 153 33.31 30.88 -9.20
N GLU A 154 33.34 29.60 -8.81
CA GLU A 154 34.48 28.72 -9.09
C GLU A 154 34.05 27.25 -9.23
N SER A 155 33.32 26.73 -8.24
CA SER A 155 32.88 25.34 -8.23
C SER A 155 31.57 25.14 -7.48
N PHE A 156 30.89 24.05 -7.75
CA PHE A 156 29.70 23.64 -7.02
C PHE A 156 29.63 22.12 -6.92
N GLU A 157 28.80 21.65 -6.00
CA GLU A 157 28.49 20.23 -5.84
C GLU A 157 27.03 19.96 -6.13
N TYR A 158 26.77 18.85 -6.83
CA TYR A 158 25.43 18.39 -7.17
C TYR A 158 25.44 16.86 -7.31
N ASP A 159 24.56 16.19 -6.58
CA ASP A 159 24.39 14.72 -6.62
C ASP A 159 25.71 13.91 -6.48
N GLY A 160 26.58 14.37 -5.57
CA GLY A 160 27.89 13.74 -5.34
C GLY A 160 28.95 14.04 -6.41
N TYR A 161 28.63 14.84 -7.43
CA TYR A 161 29.60 15.39 -8.37
C TYR A 161 30.07 16.77 -7.90
N LYS A 162 31.35 17.05 -8.10
CA LYS A 162 31.91 18.39 -7.96
C LYS A 162 32.31 18.91 -9.33
N VAL A 163 31.79 20.07 -9.71
CA VAL A 163 32.08 20.72 -10.99
C VAL A 163 32.93 21.96 -10.72
N VAL A 164 34.11 22.04 -11.34
CA VAL A 164 35.07 23.13 -11.14
C VAL A 164 35.34 23.82 -12.46
N VAL A 165 35.09 25.13 -12.54
CA VAL A 165 35.42 25.93 -13.72
C VAL A 165 36.93 26.13 -13.80
N LYS A 166 37.53 25.77 -14.94
CA LYS A 166 38.98 25.90 -15.18
C LYS A 166 39.32 27.05 -16.10
N LEU A 167 38.57 27.20 -17.19
CA LEU A 167 38.84 28.20 -18.21
C LEU A 167 37.54 28.83 -18.70
N VAL A 168 37.62 30.09 -19.07
CA VAL A 168 36.52 30.88 -19.62
C VAL A 168 37.02 31.53 -20.90
N SER A 169 36.25 31.41 -21.99
CA SER A 169 36.57 32.10 -23.24
C SER A 169 36.42 33.61 -23.09
N SER A 170 37.17 34.40 -23.88
CA SER A 170 37.14 35.86 -23.79
C SER A 170 35.77 36.46 -24.10
N ASP A 171 34.97 35.80 -24.94
CA ASP A 171 33.59 36.19 -25.27
C ASP A 171 32.56 35.71 -24.23
N LEU A 172 33.01 35.02 -23.17
CA LEU A 172 32.20 34.45 -22.10
C LEU A 172 31.14 33.43 -22.57
N ASN A 173 31.20 32.96 -23.82
CA ASN A 173 30.21 32.01 -24.35
C ASN A 173 30.60 30.56 -24.13
N THR A 174 31.85 30.29 -23.74
CA THR A 174 32.34 28.93 -23.54
C THR A 174 33.14 28.85 -22.24
N ILE A 175 33.00 27.74 -21.54
CA ILE A 175 33.84 27.40 -20.40
C ILE A 175 34.40 25.99 -20.55
N ILE A 176 35.49 25.70 -19.84
CA ILE A 176 35.96 24.33 -19.61
C ILE A 176 35.81 24.07 -18.12
N VAL A 177 35.20 22.93 -17.79
CA VAL A 177 35.00 22.49 -16.42
C VAL A 177 35.67 21.14 -16.21
N ASP A 178 36.13 20.87 -15.00
CA ASP A 178 36.46 19.51 -14.54
C ASP A 178 35.30 18.99 -13.69
N ILE A 179 34.89 17.75 -13.94
CA ILE A 179 33.86 17.06 -13.19
C ILE A 179 34.51 15.96 -12.38
N TYR A 180 34.33 15.99 -11.06
CA TYR A 180 34.88 15.03 -10.12
C TYR A 180 33.78 14.18 -9.49
N LYS A 181 34.11 12.93 -9.13
CA LYS A 181 33.36 12.09 -8.21
C LYS A 181 34.35 11.35 -7.33
N ASN A 182 34.14 11.37 -6.01
CA ASN A 182 35.07 10.77 -5.04
C ASN A 182 36.53 11.23 -5.27
N GLU A 183 36.74 12.54 -5.44
CA GLU A 183 38.07 13.17 -5.69
C GLU A 183 38.79 12.76 -6.98
N LYS A 184 38.16 11.96 -7.86
CA LYS A 184 38.71 11.60 -9.17
C LYS A 184 38.06 12.41 -10.27
N VAL A 185 38.87 12.99 -11.17
CA VAL A 185 38.38 13.62 -12.41
C VAL A 185 37.76 12.54 -13.29
N LEU A 186 36.49 12.72 -13.65
CA LEU A 186 35.76 11.84 -14.55
C LEU A 186 35.74 12.37 -15.98
N ASP A 187 35.62 13.68 -16.16
CA ASP A 187 35.62 14.33 -17.47
C ASP A 187 36.02 15.81 -17.34
N SER A 188 36.46 16.39 -18.46
CA SER A 188 36.86 17.81 -18.58
C SER A 188 36.20 18.47 -19.81
N PRO A 189 34.86 18.59 -19.84
CA PRO A 189 34.16 19.02 -21.05
C PRO A 189 34.26 20.52 -21.32
N LYS A 190 34.23 20.85 -22.62
CA LYS A 190 33.99 22.22 -23.12
C LYS A 190 32.48 22.46 -23.21
N LEU A 191 31.97 23.38 -22.40
CA LEU A 191 30.56 23.75 -22.36
C LEU A 191 30.33 25.04 -23.16
N THR A 192 29.35 25.03 -24.07
CA THR A 192 28.90 26.22 -24.79
C THR A 192 27.61 26.75 -24.16
N LYS A 193 27.51 28.06 -24.02
CA LYS A 193 26.36 28.75 -23.44
C LYS A 193 25.05 28.28 -24.06
N GLY A 194 24.09 27.88 -23.22
CA GLY A 194 22.76 27.41 -23.61
C GLY A 194 22.72 26.01 -24.23
N LYS A 195 23.86 25.30 -24.33
CA LYS A 195 23.90 23.90 -24.77
C LYS A 195 24.04 22.99 -23.57
N ILE A 196 23.21 21.95 -23.50
CA ILE A 196 23.34 20.92 -22.50
C ILE A 196 24.46 19.95 -22.88
N TYR A 197 25.26 19.61 -21.88
CA TYR A 197 26.26 18.56 -21.92
C TYR A 197 25.81 17.44 -20.98
N TYR A 198 25.98 16.19 -21.43
CA TYR A 198 25.74 15.01 -20.61
C TYR A 198 27.06 14.32 -20.32
N MET A 199 27.27 13.98 -19.05
CA MET A 199 28.40 13.15 -18.68
C MET A 199 28.24 11.76 -19.31
N LYS A 200 29.34 11.11 -19.67
CA LYS A 200 29.34 9.74 -20.19
C LYS A 200 28.59 8.80 -19.24
N GLY A 201 27.63 8.06 -19.77
CA GLY A 201 26.72 7.21 -18.99
C GLY A 201 25.39 7.88 -18.59
N GLY A 202 25.22 9.18 -18.87
CA GLY A 202 23.94 9.86 -18.70
C GLY A 202 23.51 9.98 -17.24
N THR A 203 24.43 10.25 -16.33
CA THR A 203 24.14 10.42 -14.87
C THR A 203 24.20 11.88 -14.40
N LEU A 204 24.58 12.82 -15.26
CA LEU A 204 24.54 14.25 -14.97
C LEU A 204 24.33 15.04 -16.28
N GLY A 205 23.38 15.97 -16.27
CA GLY A 205 23.21 16.99 -17.31
C GLY A 205 23.65 18.37 -16.81
N LEU A 206 24.49 19.07 -17.58
CA LEU A 206 24.98 20.40 -17.26
C LEU A 206 24.69 21.37 -18.41
N MET A 207 24.05 22.49 -18.11
CA MET A 207 23.90 23.60 -19.04
C MET A 207 24.55 24.85 -18.44
N TYR A 208 25.56 25.36 -19.12
CA TYR A 208 26.14 26.66 -18.80
C TYR A 208 25.21 27.75 -19.32
N GLU A 209 24.62 28.55 -18.44
CA GLU A 209 23.62 29.55 -18.80
C GLU A 209 24.20 30.95 -18.96
N ASN A 210 25.06 31.38 -18.03
CA ASN A 210 25.59 32.74 -18.04
C ASN A 210 26.87 32.91 -17.23
N CYS A 211 27.66 33.92 -17.58
CA CYS A 211 28.81 34.39 -16.79
C CYS A 211 28.78 35.91 -16.68
N THR A 212 28.79 36.41 -15.45
CA THR A 212 28.84 37.84 -15.14
C THR A 212 30.20 38.17 -14.52
N ARG A 213 30.90 39.15 -15.08
CA ARG A 213 32.14 39.67 -14.49
C ARG A 213 31.80 40.61 -13.32
N ILE A 214 32.31 40.31 -12.14
CA ILE A 214 32.13 41.15 -10.93
C ILE A 214 33.52 41.56 -10.46
N GLY A 215 33.88 42.81 -10.72
CA GLY A 215 35.23 43.32 -10.44
C GLY A 215 36.31 42.50 -11.17
N LYS A 216 37.19 41.87 -10.40
CA LYS A 216 38.25 40.98 -10.92
C LYS A 216 37.82 39.52 -11.08
N GLY A 217 36.65 39.14 -10.57
CA GLY A 217 36.16 37.75 -10.59
C GLY A 217 35.03 37.51 -11.57
N TYR A 218 34.61 36.26 -11.64
CA TYR A 218 33.48 35.79 -12.44
C TYR A 218 32.42 35.17 -11.53
N ARG A 219 31.17 35.25 -11.96
CA ARG A 219 30.04 34.51 -11.40
C ARG A 219 29.36 33.76 -12.53
N PHE A 220 29.25 32.45 -12.39
CA PHE A 220 28.66 31.53 -13.34
C PHE A 220 27.28 31.10 -12.88
N THR A 221 26.37 31.00 -13.83
CA THR A 221 25.05 30.40 -13.68
C THR A 221 25.03 29.12 -14.49
N PHE A 222 24.65 28.03 -13.81
CA PHE A 222 24.43 26.72 -14.40
C PHE A 222 22.99 26.31 -14.18
N ARG A 223 22.45 25.53 -15.11
CA ARG A 223 21.31 24.66 -14.84
C ARG A 223 21.78 23.22 -14.87
N VAL A 224 21.54 22.52 -13.78
CA VAL A 224 21.99 21.14 -13.57
C VAL A 224 20.80 20.21 -13.50
N TYR A 225 20.93 19.04 -14.08
CA TYR A 225 19.85 18.08 -14.21
C TYR A 225 20.30 16.73 -13.67
N SER A 226 19.49 16.15 -12.78
CA SER A 226 19.62 14.72 -12.51
C SER A 226 19.19 13.96 -13.76
N THR A 227 19.94 12.93 -14.12
CA THR A 227 19.60 12.06 -15.23
C THR A 227 19.68 10.61 -14.77
N ILE A 228 18.78 9.80 -15.32
CA ILE A 228 18.66 8.38 -15.00
C ILE A 228 18.88 7.61 -16.30
N LYS A 229 19.84 6.69 -16.28
CA LYS A 229 19.99 5.68 -17.33
C LYS A 229 19.34 4.39 -16.85
N ILE A 230 18.31 3.95 -17.54
CA ILE A 230 17.70 2.63 -17.35
C ILE A 230 18.23 1.75 -18.48
N GLU A 231 18.82 0.61 -18.13
CA GLU A 231 19.50 -0.27 -19.08
C GLU A 231 19.10 -1.72 -18.84
N GLU A 232 18.77 -2.44 -19.90
CA GLU A 232 18.41 -3.85 -19.84
C GLU A 232 19.56 -4.68 -19.24
N GLY A 233 19.22 -5.60 -18.35
CA GLY A 233 20.21 -6.43 -17.66
C GLY A 233 20.82 -5.79 -16.42
N GLU A 234 20.59 -4.50 -16.17
CA GLU A 234 21.09 -3.78 -15.00
C GLU A 234 20.02 -3.64 -13.91
N ASP A 235 20.45 -3.24 -12.72
CA ASP A 235 19.56 -2.91 -11.61
C ASP A 235 18.71 -1.67 -11.96
N TYR A 236 17.42 -1.71 -11.61
CA TYR A 236 16.55 -0.57 -11.84
C TYR A 236 16.98 0.60 -10.94
N PRO A 237 17.35 1.77 -11.50
CA PRO A 237 17.94 2.85 -10.69
C PRO A 237 17.03 3.43 -9.63
N LEU A 238 15.70 3.32 -9.82
CA LEU A 238 14.70 3.87 -8.93
C LEU A 238 14.25 2.89 -7.84
N ASP A 239 14.48 1.59 -8.03
CA ASP A 239 14.22 0.56 -7.04
C ASP A 239 15.15 -0.64 -7.28
N LYS A 240 16.20 -0.73 -6.47
CA LYS A 240 17.24 -1.75 -6.60
C LYS A 240 16.75 -3.15 -6.21
N GLU A 241 15.51 -3.34 -5.78
CA GLU A 241 14.94 -4.68 -5.64
C GLU A 241 14.62 -5.29 -7.01
N PHE A 242 14.51 -4.46 -8.05
CA PHE A 242 14.21 -4.88 -9.41
C PHE A 242 15.43 -4.84 -10.33
N LYS A 243 15.41 -5.74 -11.32
CA LYS A 243 16.28 -5.76 -12.49
C LYS A 243 15.48 -5.35 -13.72
N VAL A 244 16.10 -4.60 -14.62
CA VAL A 244 15.47 -4.25 -15.90
C VAL A 244 15.54 -5.47 -16.83
N LYS A 245 14.38 -5.99 -17.22
CA LYS A 245 14.26 -7.19 -18.05
C LYS A 245 14.08 -6.88 -19.53
N GLU A 246 13.39 -5.79 -19.85
CA GLU A 246 13.11 -5.40 -21.23
C GLU A 246 12.88 -3.89 -21.28
N ILE A 247 13.37 -3.25 -22.35
CA ILE A 247 13.04 -1.86 -22.70
C ILE A 247 12.51 -1.86 -24.12
N SER A 248 11.35 -1.24 -24.32
CA SER A 248 10.80 -0.96 -25.65
C SER A 248 10.26 0.46 -25.70
N THR A 249 9.86 0.94 -26.87
CA THR A 249 9.34 2.30 -27.04
C THR A 249 8.05 2.57 -26.27
N ASP A 250 7.33 1.52 -25.88
CA ASP A 250 6.01 1.57 -25.27
C ASP A 250 5.98 1.08 -23.81
N LYS A 251 7.07 0.48 -23.30
CA LYS A 251 7.13 -0.03 -21.93
C LYS A 251 8.54 -0.22 -21.40
N ILE A 252 8.64 -0.30 -20.08
CA ILE A 252 9.78 -0.85 -19.34
C ILE A 252 9.26 -2.05 -18.54
N LYS A 253 9.92 -3.20 -18.69
CA LYS A 253 9.63 -4.41 -17.91
C LYS A 253 10.71 -4.63 -16.87
N LEU A 254 10.28 -4.82 -15.64
CA LEU A 254 11.11 -5.05 -14.47
C LEU A 254 10.82 -6.44 -13.89
N GLU A 255 11.85 -7.08 -13.35
CA GLU A 255 11.77 -8.38 -12.68
C GLU A 255 12.31 -8.25 -11.26
N TYR A 256 11.56 -8.73 -10.27
CA TYR A 256 11.96 -8.68 -8.87
C TYR A 256 13.08 -9.66 -8.60
N LYS A 257 14.09 -9.23 -7.84
CA LYS A 257 15.23 -10.06 -7.46
C LYS A 257 14.96 -10.83 -6.17
N ASN A 258 15.68 -11.92 -5.93
CA ASN A 258 15.68 -12.63 -4.64
C ASN A 258 14.29 -13.11 -4.14
N ILE A 259 13.46 -13.65 -5.04
CA ILE A 259 12.10 -14.11 -4.74
C ILE A 259 12.05 -15.12 -3.59
N ASP A 260 13.06 -15.99 -3.47
CA ASP A 260 13.15 -16.99 -2.40
C ASP A 260 13.28 -16.39 -0.99
N SER A 261 13.61 -15.09 -0.88
CA SER A 261 13.69 -14.38 0.41
C SER A 261 12.38 -13.75 0.86
N LEU A 262 11.35 -13.75 0.00
CA LEU A 262 10.06 -13.15 0.32
C LEU A 262 9.29 -13.96 1.36
N GLY A 263 8.78 -13.27 2.38
CA GLY A 263 7.80 -13.82 3.30
C GLY A 263 6.40 -13.89 2.70
N ASN A 264 5.41 -14.28 3.50
CA ASN A 264 4.01 -14.32 3.04
C ASN A 264 3.50 -12.93 2.62
N GLU A 265 3.84 -11.90 3.38
CA GLU A 265 3.50 -10.51 3.07
C GLU A 265 4.58 -9.87 2.20
N ILE A 266 4.17 -9.28 1.08
CA ILE A 266 5.07 -8.58 0.16
C ILE A 266 4.75 -7.09 0.19
N TYR A 267 5.79 -6.28 0.29
CA TYR A 267 5.74 -4.82 0.14
C TYR A 267 6.35 -4.44 -1.20
N LEU A 268 5.54 -4.00 -2.16
CA LEU A 268 6.01 -3.57 -3.48
C LEU A 268 5.45 -2.20 -3.80
N PHE A 269 6.34 -1.25 -4.06
CA PHE A 269 5.98 0.14 -4.32
C PHE A 269 5.09 0.70 -3.19
N ASN A 270 3.82 0.92 -3.49
CA ASN A 270 2.81 1.41 -2.57
C ASN A 270 1.74 0.36 -2.23
N TYR A 271 2.03 -0.91 -2.48
CA TYR A 271 1.18 -2.05 -2.20
C TYR A 271 1.73 -2.89 -1.05
N THR A 272 0.82 -3.34 -0.21
CA THR A 272 1.03 -4.47 0.70
C THR A 272 0.15 -5.61 0.22
N ILE A 273 0.74 -6.76 -0.06
CA ILE A 273 0.08 -7.91 -0.70
C ILE A 273 0.20 -9.09 0.25
N ILE A 274 -0.95 -9.64 0.64
CA ILE A 274 -1.04 -10.69 1.64
C ILE A 274 -1.92 -11.82 1.07
N PRO A 275 -1.46 -13.08 1.02
CA PRO A 275 -2.31 -14.21 0.72
C PRO A 275 -3.22 -14.47 1.92
N GLU A 276 -4.38 -13.83 1.92
CA GLU A 276 -5.36 -13.85 3.03
C GLU A 276 -5.91 -15.25 3.24
N LYS A 277 -6.23 -15.96 2.15
CA LYS A 277 -6.80 -17.31 2.21
C LYS A 277 -6.45 -18.16 1.01
N CYS A 278 -5.96 -19.38 1.25
CA CYS A 278 -5.76 -20.38 0.22
C CYS A 278 -6.99 -21.29 0.15
N TYR A 279 -7.72 -21.23 -0.96
CA TYR A 279 -8.78 -22.19 -1.28
C TYR A 279 -8.23 -23.30 -2.17
N LYS A 280 -9.01 -24.38 -2.32
CA LYS A 280 -8.66 -25.53 -3.16
C LYS A 280 -8.32 -25.13 -4.60
N ASP A 281 -8.99 -24.12 -5.14
CA ASP A 281 -8.90 -23.76 -6.57
C ASP A 281 -8.26 -22.39 -6.82
N TYR A 282 -8.14 -21.53 -5.80
CA TYR A 282 -7.58 -20.19 -5.94
C TYR A 282 -7.03 -19.68 -4.60
N VAL A 283 -6.22 -18.62 -4.64
CA VAL A 283 -5.80 -17.85 -3.46
C VAL A 283 -6.54 -16.52 -3.47
N LEU A 284 -7.13 -16.14 -2.35
CA LEU A 284 -7.66 -14.81 -2.13
C LEU A 284 -6.54 -13.92 -1.57
N PHE A 285 -6.07 -12.96 -2.36
CA PHE A 285 -5.11 -11.98 -1.91
C PHE A 285 -5.81 -10.75 -1.38
N LYS A 286 -5.37 -10.28 -0.21
CA LYS A 286 -5.66 -8.95 0.29
C LYS A 286 -4.57 -8.01 -0.21
N VAL A 287 -4.98 -7.00 -0.96
CA VAL A 287 -4.11 -5.98 -1.54
C VAL A 287 -4.48 -4.65 -0.93
N ILE A 288 -3.53 -4.06 -0.19
CA ILE A 288 -3.65 -2.75 0.43
C ILE A 288 -2.82 -1.76 -0.39
N LYS A 289 -3.48 -0.81 -1.03
CA LYS A 289 -2.84 0.25 -1.81
C LYS A 289 -2.83 1.55 -1.01
N ARG A 290 -1.64 2.09 -0.77
CA ARG A 290 -1.46 3.39 -0.10
C ARG A 290 -1.11 4.46 -1.12
N LYS A 291 -1.70 5.63 -1.04
CA LYS A 291 -1.29 6.78 -1.88
C LYS A 291 -1.61 8.07 -1.16
N GLU A 292 -0.92 9.12 -1.55
CA GLU A 292 -1.18 10.47 -1.09
C GLU A 292 -1.53 11.34 -2.29
N LYS A 293 -2.48 12.25 -2.10
CA LYS A 293 -2.86 13.25 -3.10
C LYS A 293 -3.07 14.58 -2.41
N THR A 294 -2.42 15.63 -2.92
CA THR A 294 -2.64 17.01 -2.49
C THR A 294 -3.42 17.77 -3.54
N VAL A 295 -4.36 18.60 -3.10
CA VAL A 295 -5.17 19.47 -3.93
C VAL A 295 -5.11 20.89 -3.39
N ASP A 296 -4.75 21.84 -4.25
CA ASP A 296 -4.87 23.28 -3.98
C ASP A 296 -6.33 23.71 -4.17
N VAL A 297 -6.94 24.24 -3.10
CA VAL A 297 -8.36 24.59 -3.06
C VAL A 297 -8.51 26.09 -3.30
N LYS A 298 -8.92 26.44 -4.52
CA LYS A 298 -9.19 27.84 -4.92
C LYS A 298 -10.53 28.33 -4.39
N ASP A 299 -11.61 27.62 -4.75
CA ASP A 299 -12.98 27.90 -4.31
C ASP A 299 -13.66 26.62 -3.84
N VAL A 300 -13.90 25.68 -4.76
CA VAL A 300 -14.43 24.34 -4.47
C VAL A 300 -13.57 23.31 -5.21
N ALA A 301 -13.19 22.25 -4.51
CA ALA A 301 -12.45 21.13 -5.07
C ALA A 301 -13.15 19.82 -4.74
N TYR A 302 -13.48 19.03 -5.76
CA TYR A 302 -13.86 17.63 -5.57
C TYR A 302 -12.59 16.77 -5.48
N ILE A 303 -12.42 16.06 -4.37
CA ILE A 303 -11.17 15.32 -4.12
C ILE A 303 -11.31 13.84 -4.51
N GLY A 304 -12.51 13.28 -4.42
CA GLY A 304 -12.85 11.88 -4.70
C GLY A 304 -13.75 11.29 -3.61
N ASP A 305 -14.40 10.15 -3.89
CA ASP A 305 -15.18 9.37 -2.90
C ASP A 305 -16.28 10.16 -2.15
N GLY A 306 -16.80 11.23 -2.76
CA GLY A 306 -17.78 12.13 -2.14
C GLY A 306 -17.20 13.13 -1.13
N ILE A 307 -15.87 13.32 -1.17
CA ILE A 307 -15.15 14.33 -0.39
C ILE A 307 -15.01 15.61 -1.21
N TYR A 308 -15.42 16.72 -0.60
CA TYR A 308 -15.32 18.06 -1.17
C TYR A 308 -14.54 18.96 -0.24
N ALA A 309 -13.70 19.82 -0.77
CA ALA A 309 -13.13 20.94 -0.03
C ALA A 309 -13.68 22.25 -0.57
N VAL A 310 -13.99 23.18 0.34
CA VAL A 310 -14.54 24.49 0.02
C VAL A 310 -13.74 25.55 0.77
N LYS A 311 -13.26 26.56 0.05
CA LYS A 311 -12.60 27.73 0.64
C LYS A 311 -13.63 28.82 0.88
N VAL A 312 -13.78 29.21 2.14
CA VAL A 312 -14.64 30.34 2.55
C VAL A 312 -13.78 31.27 3.41
N ASN A 313 -13.74 32.57 3.09
CA ASN A 313 -13.02 33.58 3.86
C ASN A 313 -11.57 33.17 4.23
N ASN A 314 -10.79 32.67 3.26
CA ASN A 314 -9.41 32.16 3.44
C ASN A 314 -9.25 30.96 4.38
N THR A 315 -10.34 30.26 4.70
CA THR A 315 -10.30 28.99 5.44
C THR A 315 -10.81 27.87 4.55
N VAL A 316 -10.07 26.77 4.49
CA VAL A 316 -10.51 25.57 3.76
C VAL A 316 -11.26 24.64 4.71
N HIS A 317 -12.46 24.27 4.30
CA HIS A 317 -13.35 23.33 4.98
C HIS A 317 -13.50 22.07 4.14
N VAL A 318 -13.38 20.90 4.75
CA VAL A 318 -13.50 19.61 4.06
C VAL A 318 -14.77 18.89 4.50
N PHE A 319 -15.55 18.38 3.56
CA PHE A 319 -16.83 17.74 3.81
C PHE A 319 -16.88 16.33 3.23
N TYR A 320 -17.53 15.42 3.94
CA TYR A 320 -17.85 14.07 3.47
C TYR A 320 -19.27 13.72 3.91
N LYS A 321 -20.13 13.31 2.95
CA LYS A 321 -21.56 13.03 3.19
C LYS A 321 -22.28 14.16 3.96
N GLY A 322 -21.97 15.42 3.65
CA GLY A 322 -22.55 16.60 4.30
C GLY A 322 -22.00 16.94 5.69
N LYS A 323 -21.11 16.11 6.26
CA LYS A 323 -20.43 16.38 7.53
C LYS A 323 -19.09 17.07 7.27
N GLU A 324 -18.82 18.17 7.96
CA GLU A 324 -17.48 18.77 8.02
C GLU A 324 -16.50 17.87 8.77
N LEU A 325 -15.33 17.64 8.17
CA LEU A 325 -14.24 16.84 8.71
C LEU A 325 -13.22 17.74 9.37
N LYS A 326 -12.71 17.30 10.52
CA LYS A 326 -11.61 17.97 11.21
C LYS A 326 -10.29 17.68 10.51
N ASN A 327 -9.30 18.54 10.73
CA ASN A 327 -7.92 18.23 10.36
C ASN A 327 -7.45 16.96 11.09
N HIS A 328 -6.72 16.09 10.40
CA HIS A 328 -6.33 14.73 10.80
C HIS A 328 -7.50 13.76 11.05
N GLU A 329 -8.72 14.09 10.60
CA GLU A 329 -9.84 13.16 10.71
C GLU A 329 -9.70 12.03 9.69
N LYS A 330 -9.74 10.79 10.20
CA LYS A 330 -9.76 9.57 9.39
C LYS A 330 -11.18 9.04 9.28
N ILE A 331 -11.64 8.84 8.05
CA ILE A 331 -12.93 8.25 7.72
C ILE A 331 -12.74 6.87 7.07
N TYR A 332 -13.74 5.99 7.25
CA TYR A 332 -13.79 4.68 6.61
C TYR A 332 -14.93 4.66 5.60
N LEU A 333 -14.62 4.23 4.37
CA LEU A 333 -15.62 4.15 3.30
C LEU A 333 -16.68 3.10 3.64
N GLY A 334 -17.94 3.37 3.28
CA GLY A 334 -19.07 2.51 3.64
C GLY A 334 -19.58 2.68 5.07
N SER A 335 -18.90 3.45 5.93
CA SER A 335 -19.42 3.74 7.27
C SER A 335 -20.77 4.46 7.22
N VAL A 336 -21.70 3.99 8.05
CA VAL A 336 -23.05 4.53 8.23
C VAL A 336 -23.39 4.55 9.72
N ASP A 337 -24.23 5.49 10.14
CA ASP A 337 -24.84 5.43 11.45
C ASP A 337 -25.98 4.40 11.43
N VAL A 338 -26.11 3.65 12.52
CA VAL A 338 -27.09 2.55 12.60
C VAL A 338 -28.44 3.12 12.97
N TYR A 339 -29.36 3.13 12.00
CA TYR A 339 -30.77 3.49 12.20
C TYR A 339 -31.73 2.30 12.04
N SER A 340 -31.21 1.12 11.69
CA SER A 340 -32.00 -0.09 11.43
C SER A 340 -32.69 -0.60 12.69
N SER A 341 -33.92 -1.10 12.54
CA SER A 341 -34.66 -1.80 13.60
C SER A 341 -34.10 -3.19 13.90
N ASN A 342 -33.32 -3.79 13.00
CA ASN A 342 -32.63 -5.05 13.24
C ASN A 342 -31.25 -5.05 12.58
N PRO A 343 -30.21 -4.51 13.25
CA PRO A 343 -28.86 -4.43 12.70
C PRO A 343 -28.22 -5.82 12.48
N LEU A 344 -28.72 -6.88 13.13
CA LEU A 344 -28.14 -8.22 13.02
C LEU A 344 -28.62 -8.99 11.79
N ASN A 345 -29.72 -8.58 11.16
CA ASN A 345 -30.27 -9.25 9.97
C ASN A 345 -29.57 -8.78 8.68
N VAL A 346 -28.30 -9.12 8.56
CA VAL A 346 -27.42 -8.81 7.42
C VAL A 346 -26.71 -10.09 6.97
N ASN A 347 -26.64 -10.33 5.67
CA ASN A 347 -26.00 -11.53 5.12
C ASN A 347 -24.48 -11.41 5.06
N LYS A 348 -23.85 -11.07 6.19
CA LYS A 348 -22.41 -10.97 6.40
C LYS A 348 -22.08 -11.33 7.85
N ASP A 349 -20.85 -11.74 8.10
CA ASP A 349 -20.32 -11.82 9.46
C ASP A 349 -20.32 -10.45 10.14
N ILE A 350 -20.55 -10.43 11.44
CA ILE A 350 -20.67 -9.21 12.24
C ILE A 350 -19.59 -9.21 13.31
N ILE A 351 -18.94 -8.07 13.55
CA ILE A 351 -18.04 -7.88 14.69
C ILE A 351 -18.61 -6.78 15.59
N LEU A 352 -18.86 -7.10 16.85
CA LEU A 352 -19.30 -6.19 17.89
C LEU A 352 -18.12 -5.84 18.79
N ILE A 353 -17.80 -4.55 18.91
CA ILE A 353 -16.70 -4.08 19.75
C ILE A 353 -17.22 -3.49 21.06
N GLY A 354 -16.62 -3.91 22.17
CA GLY A 354 -16.96 -3.47 23.51
C GLY A 354 -18.04 -4.32 24.17
N GLY A 355 -18.09 -4.29 25.50
CA GLY A 355 -19.04 -5.06 26.30
C GLY A 355 -20.47 -4.49 26.32
N PRO A 356 -21.43 -5.18 26.95
CA PRO A 356 -22.84 -4.80 27.00
C PRO A 356 -23.09 -3.41 27.63
N LYS A 357 -22.20 -2.94 28.52
CA LYS A 357 -22.28 -1.60 29.13
C LYS A 357 -22.16 -0.46 28.10
N VAL A 358 -21.39 -0.68 27.03
CA VAL A 358 -21.04 0.38 26.07
C VAL A 358 -21.57 0.11 24.66
N ASN A 359 -21.86 -1.15 24.34
CA ASN A 359 -22.42 -1.58 23.07
C ASN A 359 -23.84 -2.15 23.28
N LYS A 360 -24.83 -1.39 22.82
CA LYS A 360 -26.26 -1.74 22.98
C LYS A 360 -26.65 -3.04 22.27
N ILE A 361 -25.99 -3.40 21.18
CA ILE A 361 -26.27 -4.64 20.44
C ILE A 361 -25.78 -5.84 21.26
N VAL A 362 -24.61 -5.73 21.90
CA VAL A 362 -24.11 -6.76 22.83
C VAL A 362 -25.04 -6.90 24.03
N LYS A 363 -25.58 -5.78 24.56
CA LYS A 363 -26.59 -5.80 25.62
C LYS A 363 -27.87 -6.52 25.19
N GLU A 364 -28.36 -6.26 23.99
CA GLU A 364 -29.54 -6.95 23.45
C GLU A 364 -29.32 -8.47 23.31
N LEU A 365 -28.13 -8.89 22.87
CA LEU A 365 -27.76 -10.32 22.82
C LEU A 365 -27.69 -10.95 24.21
N GLU A 366 -27.18 -10.21 25.20
CA GLU A 366 -27.15 -10.62 26.61
C GLU A 366 -28.57 -10.81 27.16
N ASP A 367 -29.45 -9.82 26.96
CA ASP A 367 -30.83 -9.83 27.49
C ASP A 367 -31.68 -10.93 26.85
N LYS A 368 -31.39 -11.31 25.60
CA LYS A 368 -31.99 -12.47 24.92
C LYS A 368 -31.40 -13.82 25.33
N GLY A 369 -30.39 -13.85 26.21
CA GLY A 369 -29.73 -15.08 26.65
C GLY A 369 -28.87 -15.76 25.59
N LEU A 370 -28.44 -15.02 24.55
CA LEU A 370 -27.63 -15.57 23.45
C LEU A 370 -26.13 -15.56 23.76
N LEU A 371 -25.69 -14.83 24.80
CA LEU A 371 -24.31 -14.84 25.25
C LEU A 371 -24.09 -15.99 26.26
N LYS A 372 -23.22 -16.94 25.92
CA LYS A 372 -22.82 -18.04 26.82
C LYS A 372 -21.93 -17.58 27.97
N VAL A 373 -21.36 -16.38 27.88
CA VAL A 373 -20.42 -15.81 28.84
C VAL A 373 -20.86 -14.41 29.22
N ASN A 374 -20.97 -14.14 30.52
CA ASN A 374 -21.35 -12.82 31.04
C ASN A 374 -20.11 -11.89 31.04
N ILE A 375 -20.12 -10.90 30.15
CA ILE A 375 -19.04 -9.91 30.02
C ILE A 375 -19.38 -8.71 30.91
N SER A 376 -18.52 -8.42 31.89
CA SER A 376 -18.76 -7.35 32.86
C SER A 376 -17.52 -6.47 33.07
N THR A 377 -17.65 -5.44 33.91
CA THR A 377 -16.50 -4.62 34.31
C THR A 377 -15.46 -5.38 35.13
N ASN A 378 -15.80 -6.58 35.63
CA ASN A 378 -14.91 -7.40 36.44
C ASN A 378 -14.48 -8.70 35.75
N TYR A 379 -15.18 -9.11 34.69
CA TYR A 379 -14.90 -10.32 33.90
C TYR A 379 -14.77 -9.96 32.41
N PRO A 380 -13.68 -10.33 31.72
CA PRO A 380 -12.67 -11.36 32.05
C PRO A 380 -11.55 -10.92 33.01
N GLY A 381 -11.55 -9.67 33.49
CA GLY A 381 -10.58 -9.13 34.45
C GLY A 381 -9.77 -7.95 33.90
N ASN A 382 -9.03 -7.26 34.77
CA ASN A 382 -8.21 -6.11 34.36
C ASN A 382 -7.22 -6.49 33.26
N ASN A 383 -7.08 -5.63 32.26
CA ASN A 383 -6.26 -5.82 31.07
C ASN A 383 -6.59 -7.09 30.26
N ARG A 384 -7.71 -7.76 30.53
CA ARG A 384 -8.11 -8.98 29.84
C ARG A 384 -9.25 -8.74 28.87
N GLY A 385 -9.16 -9.42 27.74
CA GLY A 385 -10.14 -9.43 26.68
C GLY A 385 -10.74 -10.81 26.49
N ILE A 386 -11.88 -10.85 25.83
CA ILE A 386 -12.54 -12.06 25.36
C ILE A 386 -12.95 -11.88 23.90
N ILE A 387 -12.74 -12.93 23.13
CA ILE A 387 -13.27 -13.11 21.78
C ILE A 387 -14.34 -14.18 21.90
N LEU A 388 -15.58 -13.85 21.55
CA LEU A 388 -16.67 -14.82 21.46
C LEU A 388 -17.13 -14.92 20.02
N LYS A 389 -17.31 -16.14 19.52
CA LYS A 389 -17.97 -16.42 18.25
C LYS A 389 -19.30 -17.11 18.54
N ILE A 390 -20.39 -16.55 18.01
CA ILE A 390 -21.72 -17.14 18.08
C ILE A 390 -22.36 -17.16 16.70
N LYS A 391 -23.28 -18.11 16.46
CA LYS A 391 -24.08 -18.13 15.23
C LYS A 391 -25.06 -16.95 15.23
N ASN A 392 -25.19 -16.26 14.09
CA ASN A 392 -26.19 -15.22 13.93
C ASN A 392 -27.60 -15.85 13.98
N PRO A 393 -28.51 -15.41 14.87
CA PRO A 393 -29.86 -15.99 14.95
C PRO A 393 -30.73 -15.74 13.72
N TYR A 394 -30.31 -14.88 12.79
CA TYR A 394 -31.07 -14.50 11.60
C TYR A 394 -30.57 -15.12 10.29
N ASN A 395 -29.38 -15.73 10.26
CA ASN A 395 -28.80 -16.32 9.04
C ASN A 395 -27.59 -17.23 9.34
N ASP A 396 -26.89 -17.67 8.30
CA ASP A 396 -25.78 -18.62 8.44
C ASP A 396 -24.42 -18.03 8.83
N ASN A 397 -24.31 -16.71 8.96
CA ASN A 397 -23.07 -16.04 9.35
C ASN A 397 -22.86 -16.06 10.87
N ASN A 398 -21.71 -15.57 11.30
CA ASN A 398 -21.31 -15.50 12.70
C ASN A 398 -21.33 -14.06 13.22
N ILE A 399 -21.51 -13.93 14.52
CA ILE A 399 -21.30 -12.70 15.28
C ILE A 399 -20.07 -12.93 16.16
N TYR A 400 -19.09 -12.07 16.01
CA TYR A 400 -17.89 -12.00 16.82
C TYR A 400 -18.03 -10.87 17.83
N ILE A 401 -17.71 -11.11 19.09
CA ILE A 401 -17.74 -10.10 20.15
C ILE A 401 -16.32 -9.95 20.67
N LEU A 402 -15.76 -8.75 20.52
CA LEU A 402 -14.42 -8.40 20.99
C LEU A 402 -14.58 -7.39 22.12
N ALA A 403 -14.41 -7.84 23.35
CA ALA A 403 -14.66 -7.01 24.53
C ALA A 403 -13.62 -7.29 25.63
N GLY A 404 -13.34 -6.28 26.44
CA GLY A 404 -12.58 -6.45 27.69
C GLY A 404 -13.28 -5.79 28.86
N SER A 405 -12.79 -6.06 30.06
CA SER A 405 -13.23 -5.33 31.27
C SER A 405 -12.76 -3.88 31.26
N ASP A 406 -11.72 -3.57 30.48
CA ASP A 406 -11.20 -2.23 30.23
C ASP A 406 -10.72 -2.06 28.77
N ARG A 407 -10.25 -0.85 28.44
CA ARG A 407 -9.77 -0.49 27.09
C ARG A 407 -8.58 -1.33 26.62
N TRP A 408 -7.75 -1.84 27.54
CA TRP A 408 -6.57 -2.63 27.20
C TRP A 408 -6.96 -4.08 26.91
N GLY A 409 -7.90 -4.61 27.66
CA GLY A 409 -8.55 -5.88 27.38
C GLY A 409 -9.22 -5.91 26.01
N THR A 410 -10.03 -4.90 25.67
CA THR A 410 -10.63 -4.80 24.32
C THR A 410 -9.55 -4.70 23.23
N LYS A 411 -8.47 -3.93 23.48
CA LYS A 411 -7.34 -3.83 22.55
C LYS A 411 -6.64 -5.17 22.32
N ALA A 412 -6.40 -5.95 23.39
CA ALA A 412 -5.81 -7.28 23.29
C ALA A 412 -6.72 -8.23 22.48
N ALA A 413 -8.03 -8.21 22.71
CA ALA A 413 -8.99 -9.02 21.95
C ALA A 413 -8.91 -8.71 20.45
N ILE A 414 -8.88 -7.42 20.08
CA ILE A 414 -8.75 -6.99 18.68
C ILE A 414 -7.44 -7.46 18.04
N LEU A 415 -6.31 -7.28 18.74
CA LEU A 415 -5.01 -7.65 18.20
C LEU A 415 -4.86 -9.17 18.06
N VAL A 416 -5.34 -9.95 19.03
CA VAL A 416 -5.35 -11.40 18.94
C VAL A 416 -6.29 -11.87 17.83
N PHE A 417 -7.47 -11.25 17.70
CA PHE A 417 -8.39 -11.54 16.59
C PHE A 417 -7.69 -11.43 15.24
N LEU A 418 -6.95 -10.34 15.01
CA LEU A 418 -6.23 -10.11 13.76
C LEU A 418 -5.01 -11.02 13.53
N THR A 419 -4.37 -11.54 14.58
CA THR A 419 -3.01 -12.12 14.44
C THR A 419 -2.88 -13.56 14.87
N LYS A 420 -3.72 -14.05 15.78
CA LYS A 420 -3.58 -15.38 16.40
C LYS A 420 -4.88 -16.16 16.52
N TYR A 421 -6.03 -15.56 16.22
CA TYR A 421 -7.33 -16.22 16.30
C TYR A 421 -7.42 -17.36 15.27
N ASN A 422 -7.91 -18.51 15.73
CA ASN A 422 -7.96 -19.75 14.97
C ASN A 422 -9.34 -20.42 15.09
N ASP A 423 -10.39 -19.61 14.94
CA ASP A 423 -11.79 -20.00 14.85
C ASP A 423 -12.41 -20.53 16.15
N GLU A 424 -11.80 -20.21 17.30
CA GLU A 424 -12.30 -20.63 18.61
C GLU A 424 -13.66 -19.98 18.94
N ASP A 425 -14.59 -20.75 19.50
CA ASP A 425 -15.87 -20.24 20.00
C ASP A 425 -15.70 -19.22 21.13
N THR A 426 -14.66 -19.39 21.94
CA THR A 426 -14.31 -18.51 23.06
C THR A 426 -12.80 -18.52 23.26
N LEU A 427 -12.19 -17.34 23.24
CA LEU A 427 -10.77 -17.15 23.51
C LEU A 427 -10.59 -16.01 24.53
N MET A 428 -9.84 -16.25 25.60
CA MET A 428 -9.49 -15.23 26.59
C MET A 428 -8.04 -14.79 26.40
N VAL A 429 -7.83 -13.48 26.49
CA VAL A 429 -6.55 -12.86 26.18
C VAL A 429 -6.17 -11.82 27.22
N GLU A 430 -4.89 -11.51 27.31
CA GLU A 430 -4.35 -10.52 28.25
C GLU A 430 -3.42 -9.54 27.53
N TRP A 431 -3.55 -8.26 27.91
CA TRP A 431 -2.59 -7.22 27.59
C TRP A 431 -1.55 -7.12 28.70
N ASP A 432 -0.30 -7.47 28.39
CA ASP A 432 0.82 -7.38 29.34
C ASP A 432 1.89 -6.44 28.78
N LYS A 433 1.89 -5.19 29.24
CA LYS A 433 2.94 -4.18 28.98
C LYS A 433 3.39 -4.04 27.52
N GLY A 434 2.47 -4.20 26.57
CA GLY A 434 2.76 -4.07 25.13
C GLY A 434 2.69 -5.39 24.36
N GLU A 435 2.63 -6.53 25.07
CA GLU A 435 2.51 -7.86 24.49
C GLU A 435 1.10 -8.44 24.70
N ILE A 436 0.71 -9.34 23.78
CA ILE A 436 -0.57 -10.07 23.82
C ILE A 436 -0.35 -11.55 24.17
N LYS A 437 -1.03 -12.01 25.21
CA LYS A 437 -1.01 -13.40 25.67
C LYS A 437 -2.38 -14.05 25.51
N ILE A 438 -2.41 -15.28 25.01
CA ILE A 438 -3.62 -16.12 25.05
C ILE A 438 -3.62 -16.83 26.39
N ILE A 439 -4.71 -16.70 27.15
CA ILE A 439 -4.87 -17.32 28.48
C ILE A 439 -5.62 -18.64 28.36
N LYS A 440 -6.67 -18.67 27.53
CA LYS A 440 -7.59 -19.79 27.39
C LYS A 440 -8.18 -19.82 26.01
#